data_AF-A0A969E4X0-F1
#
_entry.id   AF-A0A969E4X0-F1
#
_cell.length_a   1.000
_cell.length_b   1.000
_cell.length_c   1.000
_cell.angle_alpha   90.00
_cell.angle_beta   90.00
_cell.angle_gamma   90.00
#
_symmetry.space_group_name_H-M   'P 1'
#
loop_
_entity.id
_entity.type
_entity.pdbx_description
1 polymer ?
#
loop_
_entity_poly.entity_id
_entity_poly.type
_entity_poly.pdbx_seq_one_letter_code
_entity_poly.pdbx_strand_id
1 'polypeptide(L)'
;MKHIEFESWVEPLHRRGAELADITGWAGKLCGAVARIAGLLHVAGHGIDSDVISERTMERAISVGHYLIGHAKIAFGLMGSVRHQELAQSLLQWIVRDDCTSFSVRDAHRAMGEKVDSVEQIQTALGVLVEHRYIRAAQPPQPPERTGPGRKPV
;
A
#
# COMPACT_ATOMS: atom_id res chain seq x y z
N MET A 1 -27.69 -17.65 -9.83
CA MET A 1 -27.86 -17.03 -8.50
C MET A 1 -26.56 -16.42 -7.99
N LYS A 2 -25.48 -17.21 -7.85
CA LYS A 2 -24.16 -16.77 -7.33
C LYS A 2 -23.55 -15.50 -7.95
N HIS A 3 -23.71 -15.27 -9.26
CA HIS A 3 -23.14 -14.08 -9.91
C HIS A 3 -23.86 -12.77 -9.50
N ILE A 4 -25.18 -12.81 -9.34
CA ILE A 4 -25.98 -11.66 -8.87
C ILE A 4 -25.66 -11.35 -7.42
N GLU A 5 -25.49 -12.40 -6.59
CA GLU A 5 -25.04 -12.26 -5.20
C GLU A 5 -23.66 -11.61 -5.11
N PHE A 6 -22.74 -12.04 -5.98
CA PHE A 6 -21.41 -11.45 -6.07
C PHE A 6 -21.47 -9.97 -6.51
N GLU A 7 -22.29 -9.63 -7.50
CA GLU A 7 -22.47 -8.25 -7.94
C GLU A 7 -23.03 -7.36 -6.82
N SER A 8 -24.02 -7.87 -6.08
CA SER A 8 -24.60 -7.18 -4.92
C SER A 8 -23.59 -7.01 -3.78
N TRP A 9 -22.64 -7.94 -3.63
CA TRP A 9 -21.54 -7.83 -2.67
C TRP A 9 -20.47 -6.81 -3.10
N VAL A 10 -20.18 -6.74 -4.40
CA VAL A 10 -19.18 -5.81 -4.97
C VAL A 10 -19.68 -4.37 -4.95
N GLU A 11 -20.95 -4.11 -5.27
CA GLU A 11 -21.55 -2.77 -5.35
C GLU A 11 -21.21 -1.83 -4.17
N PRO A 12 -21.38 -2.21 -2.89
CA PRO A 12 -21.06 -1.33 -1.77
C PRO A 12 -19.56 -0.99 -1.65
N LEU A 13 -18.65 -1.82 -2.18
CA LEU A 13 -17.21 -1.63 -2.05
C LEU A 13 -16.69 -0.42 -2.86
N HIS A 14 -17.48 0.07 -3.81
CA HIS A 14 -17.11 1.17 -4.72
C HIS A 14 -17.59 2.54 -4.24
N ARG A 15 -18.41 2.58 -3.17
CA ARG A 15 -18.97 3.83 -2.66
C ARG A 15 -17.87 4.73 -2.11
N ARG A 16 -18.12 6.03 -2.04
CA ARG A 16 -17.19 6.98 -1.41
C ARG A 16 -16.85 6.52 0.02
N GLY A 17 -15.55 6.41 0.32
CA GLY A 17 -15.05 5.96 1.63
C GLY A 17 -15.05 4.45 1.84
N ALA A 18 -15.47 3.65 0.87
CA ALA A 18 -15.37 2.19 0.92
C ALA A 18 -14.01 1.69 0.40
N GLU A 19 -13.75 0.39 0.59
CA GLU A 19 -12.44 -0.24 0.33
C GLU A 19 -11.87 0.00 -1.07
N LEU A 20 -12.73 0.09 -2.09
CA LEU A 20 -12.33 0.21 -3.50
C LEU A 20 -12.70 1.57 -4.11
N ALA A 21 -13.03 2.57 -3.27
CA ALA A 21 -13.44 3.91 -3.71
C ALA A 21 -12.41 4.57 -4.65
N ASP A 22 -11.13 4.36 -4.36
CA ASP A 22 -10.02 4.97 -5.09
C ASP A 22 -9.68 4.23 -6.41
N ILE A 23 -10.25 3.04 -6.61
CA ILE A 23 -10.08 2.22 -7.83
C ILE A 23 -11.42 1.84 -8.47
N THR A 24 -12.44 2.69 -8.32
CA THR A 24 -13.79 2.49 -8.88
C THR A 24 -13.81 2.10 -10.35
N GLY A 25 -12.90 2.65 -11.17
CA GLY A 25 -12.76 2.31 -12.59
C GLY A 25 -12.28 0.87 -12.86
N TRP A 26 -11.52 0.27 -11.93
CA TRP A 26 -11.16 -1.16 -11.95
C TRP A 26 -12.26 -2.00 -11.31
N ALA A 27 -12.74 -1.57 -10.14
CA ALA A 27 -13.68 -2.31 -9.32
C ALA A 27 -15.04 -2.50 -10.05
N GLY A 28 -15.51 -1.48 -10.77
CA GLY A 28 -16.70 -1.58 -11.63
C GLY A 28 -16.57 -2.56 -12.81
N LYS A 29 -15.37 -3.05 -13.11
CA LYS A 29 -15.13 -4.06 -14.16
C LYS A 29 -15.00 -5.48 -13.59
N LEU A 30 -15.00 -5.63 -12.26
CA LEU A 30 -14.75 -6.91 -11.58
C LEU A 30 -15.83 -7.95 -11.90
N CYS A 31 -17.11 -7.59 -11.80
CA CYS A 31 -18.23 -8.52 -12.07
C CYS A 31 -18.19 -9.07 -13.50
N GLY A 32 -17.89 -8.21 -14.48
CA GLY A 32 -17.73 -8.62 -15.88
C GLY A 32 -16.46 -9.44 -16.13
N ALA A 33 -15.38 -9.16 -15.40
CA ALA A 33 -14.16 -9.97 -15.44
C ALA A 33 -14.39 -11.38 -14.88
N VAL A 34 -15.10 -11.49 -13.75
CA VAL A 34 -15.49 -12.78 -13.16
C VAL A 34 -16.37 -13.58 -14.11
N ALA A 35 -17.35 -12.95 -14.77
CA ALA A 35 -18.17 -13.62 -15.77
C ALA A 35 -17.33 -14.18 -16.94
N ARG A 36 -16.36 -13.42 -17.43
CA ARG A 36 -15.41 -13.89 -18.47
C ARG A 36 -14.54 -15.05 -17.98
N ILE A 37 -14.03 -14.98 -16.75
CA ILE A 37 -13.25 -16.07 -16.14
C ILE A 37 -14.12 -17.33 -16.03
N ALA A 38 -15.39 -17.20 -15.64
CA ALA A 38 -16.31 -18.33 -15.58
C ALA A 38 -16.48 -18.99 -16.97
N GLY A 39 -16.63 -18.19 -18.03
CA GLY A 39 -16.68 -18.71 -19.40
C GLY A 39 -15.39 -19.44 -19.81
N LEU A 40 -14.22 -18.88 -19.48
CA LEU A 40 -12.93 -19.52 -19.78
C LEU A 40 -12.74 -20.84 -19.02
N LEU A 41 -13.07 -20.86 -17.73
CA LEU A 41 -13.01 -22.08 -16.91
C LEU A 41 -13.98 -23.14 -17.41
N HIS A 42 -15.17 -22.71 -17.87
CA HIS A 42 -16.16 -23.60 -18.45
C HIS A 42 -15.63 -24.29 -19.71
N VAL A 43 -15.14 -23.51 -20.68
CA VAL A 43 -14.58 -24.03 -21.93
C VAL A 43 -13.37 -24.92 -21.67
N ALA A 44 -12.50 -24.55 -20.72
CA ALA A 44 -11.34 -25.38 -20.37
C ALA A 44 -11.73 -26.74 -19.76
N GLY A 45 -12.86 -26.82 -19.06
CA GLY A 45 -13.33 -28.05 -18.40
C GLY A 45 -14.25 -28.92 -19.27
N HIS A 46 -15.03 -28.31 -20.16
CA HIS A 46 -16.13 -28.99 -20.87
C HIS A 46 -16.08 -28.83 -22.40
N GLY A 47 -15.13 -28.06 -22.94
CA GLY A 47 -15.11 -27.69 -24.36
C GLY A 47 -16.17 -26.64 -24.72
N ILE A 48 -16.43 -26.49 -26.02
CA ILE A 48 -17.37 -25.49 -26.55
C ILE A 48 -18.80 -26.03 -26.74
N ASP A 49 -19.01 -27.33 -26.48
CA ASP A 49 -20.27 -28.01 -26.77
C ASP A 49 -21.32 -27.85 -25.66
N SER A 50 -20.96 -27.18 -24.56
CA SER A 50 -21.84 -26.92 -23.43
C SER A 50 -22.04 -25.42 -23.27
N ASP A 51 -23.29 -24.98 -23.34
CA ASP A 51 -23.63 -23.54 -23.29
C ASP A 51 -24.01 -23.06 -21.87
N VAL A 52 -24.06 -23.97 -20.90
CA VAL A 52 -24.54 -23.70 -19.54
C VAL A 52 -23.38 -23.76 -18.56
N ILE A 53 -23.01 -22.59 -18.01
CA ILE A 53 -22.02 -22.50 -16.93
C ILE A 53 -22.63 -23.05 -15.65
N SER A 54 -22.01 -24.11 -15.10
CA SER A 54 -22.43 -24.69 -13.83
C SER A 54 -22.14 -23.76 -12.65
N GLU A 55 -22.92 -23.90 -11.58
CA GLU A 55 -22.74 -23.15 -10.34
C GLU A 55 -21.31 -23.26 -9.80
N ARG A 56 -20.76 -24.49 -9.78
CA ARG A 56 -19.38 -24.77 -9.35
C ARG A 56 -18.34 -23.99 -10.16
N THR A 57 -18.56 -23.81 -11.47
CA THR A 57 -17.65 -23.05 -12.33
C THR A 57 -17.71 -21.57 -12.00
N MET A 58 -18.91 -21.04 -11.75
CA MET A 58 -19.10 -19.66 -11.30
C MET A 58 -18.44 -19.42 -9.94
N GLU A 59 -18.57 -20.33 -8.97
CA GLU A 59 -17.92 -20.21 -7.65
C GLU A 59 -16.39 -20.16 -7.74
N ARG A 60 -15.80 -20.98 -8.62
CA ARG A 60 -14.36 -20.93 -8.90
C ARG A 60 -13.94 -19.58 -9.49
N ALA A 61 -14.72 -19.04 -10.43
CA ALA A 61 -14.44 -17.73 -11.01
C ALA A 61 -14.56 -16.60 -9.97
N ILE A 62 -15.58 -16.64 -9.11
CA ILE A 62 -15.74 -15.70 -8.00
C ILE A 62 -14.55 -15.76 -7.04
N SER A 63 -14.02 -16.95 -6.76
CA SER A 63 -12.82 -17.13 -5.92
C SER A 63 -11.60 -16.41 -6.51
N VAL A 64 -11.44 -16.47 -7.84
CA VAL A 64 -10.41 -15.68 -8.54
C VAL A 64 -10.71 -14.18 -8.45
N GLY A 65 -11.97 -13.77 -8.57
CA GLY A 65 -12.40 -12.38 -8.38
C GLY A 65 -11.97 -11.80 -7.03
N HIS A 66 -12.25 -12.52 -5.94
CA HIS A 66 -11.82 -12.12 -4.59
C HIS A 66 -10.30 -12.00 -4.49
N TYR A 67 -9.55 -12.96 -5.05
CA TYR A 67 -8.09 -12.93 -5.06
C TYR A 67 -7.53 -11.71 -5.78
N LEU A 68 -8.13 -11.31 -6.90
CA LEU A 68 -7.66 -10.17 -7.71
C LEU A 68 -7.84 -8.82 -7.02
N ILE A 69 -8.76 -8.69 -6.05
CA ILE A 69 -8.94 -7.45 -5.27
C ILE A 69 -7.66 -7.09 -4.52
N GLY A 70 -7.03 -8.06 -3.85
CA GLY A 70 -5.77 -7.83 -3.14
C GLY A 70 -4.67 -7.34 -4.07
N HIS A 71 -4.53 -7.98 -5.25
CA HIS A 71 -3.55 -7.59 -6.26
C HIS A 71 -3.82 -6.20 -6.85
N ALA A 72 -5.08 -5.87 -7.14
CA ALA A 72 -5.44 -4.56 -7.62
C ALA A 72 -5.08 -3.48 -6.60
N LYS A 73 -5.37 -3.70 -5.31
CA LYS A 73 -4.99 -2.76 -4.24
C LYS A 73 -3.48 -2.54 -4.18
N ILE A 74 -2.66 -3.56 -4.43
CA ILE A 74 -1.20 -3.41 -4.49
C ILE A 74 -0.79 -2.66 -5.76
N ALA A 75 -1.27 -3.09 -6.92
CA ALA A 75 -0.91 -2.52 -8.22
C ALA A 75 -1.32 -1.05 -8.36
N PHE A 76 -2.44 -0.66 -7.75
CA PHE A 76 -2.92 0.73 -7.69
C PHE A 76 -2.44 1.48 -6.45
N GLY A 77 -1.57 0.88 -5.63
CA GLY A 77 -0.92 1.59 -4.53
C GLY A 77 -1.79 1.86 -3.30
N LEU A 78 -2.97 1.25 -3.20
CA LEU A 78 -3.88 1.37 -2.06
C LEU A 78 -3.36 0.62 -0.82
N MET A 79 -2.50 -0.37 -1.00
CA MET A 79 -1.77 -1.00 0.11
C MET A 79 -0.46 -0.23 0.38
N GLY A 80 -0.55 0.97 0.97
CA GLY A 80 0.50 1.73 1.71
C GLY A 80 1.84 2.01 1.02
N SER A 81 2.47 1.00 0.42
CA SER A 81 3.74 0.99 -0.31
C SER A 81 3.90 2.12 -1.31
N VAL A 82 2.90 2.43 -2.15
CA VAL A 82 3.02 3.53 -3.13
C VAL A 82 3.02 4.90 -2.45
N ARG A 83 2.14 5.14 -1.46
CA ARG A 83 2.19 6.39 -0.66
C ARG A 83 3.52 6.54 0.09
N HIS A 84 4.07 5.45 0.63
CA HIS A 84 5.37 5.47 1.28
C HIS A 84 6.53 5.71 0.30
N GLN A 85 6.44 5.18 -0.94
CA GLN A 85 7.42 5.43 -2.00
C GLN A 85 7.38 6.87 -2.49
N GLU A 86 6.19 7.43 -2.74
CA GLU A 86 6.01 8.84 -3.11
C GLU A 86 6.49 9.78 -2.00
N LEU A 87 6.21 9.44 -0.74
CA LEU A 87 6.69 10.19 0.42
C LEU A 87 8.21 10.08 0.56
N ALA A 88 8.79 8.90 0.38
CA ALA A 88 10.24 8.70 0.38
C ALA A 88 10.92 9.52 -0.74
N GLN A 89 10.33 9.55 -1.93
CA GLN A 89 10.84 10.37 -3.04
C GLN A 89 10.74 11.87 -2.73
N SER A 90 9.64 12.32 -2.12
CA SER A 90 9.47 13.71 -1.69
C SER A 90 10.49 14.11 -0.62
N LEU A 91 10.74 13.22 0.34
CA LEU A 91 11.79 13.40 1.35
C LEU A 91 13.18 13.47 0.71
N LEU A 92 13.48 12.60 -0.26
CA LEU A 92 14.76 12.63 -0.97
C LEU A 92 14.94 13.93 -1.77
N GLN A 93 13.90 14.41 -2.45
CA GLN A 93 13.92 15.70 -3.16
C GLN A 93 14.18 16.86 -2.20
N TRP A 94 13.53 16.86 -1.03
CA TRP A 94 13.78 17.85 0.00
C TRP A 94 15.23 17.81 0.50
N ILE A 95 15.75 16.63 0.83
CA ILE A 95 17.14 16.44 1.29
C ILE A 95 18.13 17.03 0.29
N VAL A 96 17.93 16.74 -1.00
CA VAL A 96 18.82 17.23 -2.08
C VAL A 96 18.66 18.72 -2.31
N ARG A 97 17.42 19.23 -2.33
CA ARG A 97 17.13 20.66 -2.58
C ARG A 97 17.70 21.57 -1.49
N ASP A 98 17.57 21.15 -0.24
CA ASP A 98 17.98 21.95 0.93
C ASP A 98 19.39 21.57 1.43
N ASP A 99 20.12 20.72 0.69
CA ASP A 99 21.48 20.23 1.01
C ASP A 99 21.61 19.72 2.46
N CYS A 100 20.64 18.91 2.88
CA CYS A 100 20.56 18.42 4.25
C CYS A 100 21.59 17.32 4.52
N THR A 101 22.73 17.71 5.10
CA THR A 101 23.78 16.77 5.53
C THR A 101 23.43 15.98 6.81
N SER A 102 22.53 16.52 7.64
CA SER A 102 21.92 15.86 8.79
C SER A 102 20.57 16.49 9.12
N PHE A 103 19.64 15.70 9.62
CA PHE A 103 18.29 16.16 9.98
C PHE A 103 17.66 15.24 11.02
N SER A 104 16.68 15.75 11.76
CA SER A 104 15.85 14.94 12.66
C SER A 104 14.57 14.45 11.98
N VAL A 105 13.93 13.43 12.54
CA VAL A 105 12.59 12.97 12.11
C VAL A 105 11.57 14.12 12.14
N ARG A 106 11.74 15.05 13.09
CA ARG A 106 10.88 16.24 13.22
C ARG A 106 11.06 17.21 12.05
N ASP A 107 12.31 17.40 11.58
CA ASP A 107 12.60 18.26 10.43
C ASP A 107 11.99 17.66 9.16
N ALA A 108 12.15 16.35 8.97
CA ALA A 108 11.54 15.60 7.88
C ALA A 108 9.99 15.73 7.90
N HIS A 109 9.36 15.56 9.07
CA HIS A 109 7.91 15.74 9.22
C HIS A 109 7.47 17.18 8.88
N ARG A 110 8.21 18.18 9.36
CA ARG A 110 7.90 19.60 9.09
C ARG A 110 8.04 19.94 7.60
N ALA A 111 9.04 19.36 6.93
CA ALA A 111 9.27 19.57 5.50
C ALA A 111 8.15 18.99 4.62
N MET A 112 7.54 17.88 5.05
CA MET A 112 6.41 17.25 4.34
C MET A 112 5.06 17.93 4.63
N GLY A 113 4.97 18.64 5.76
CA GLY A 113 3.81 19.46 6.12
C GLY A 113 2.56 18.63 6.41
N GLU A 114 1.38 19.19 6.12
CA GLU A 114 0.07 18.57 6.37
C GLU A 114 -0.22 17.34 5.49
N LYS A 115 0.65 17.01 4.52
CA LYS A 115 0.48 15.84 3.63
C LYS A 115 0.74 14.51 4.33
N VAL A 116 1.21 14.54 5.58
CA VAL A 116 1.57 13.36 6.35
C VAL A 116 0.69 13.31 7.60
N ASP A 117 -0.07 12.22 7.71
CA ASP A 117 -1.10 12.04 8.72
C ASP A 117 -0.52 11.58 10.06
N SER A 118 0.70 10.99 10.04
CA SER A 118 1.34 10.47 11.24
C SER A 118 2.87 10.38 11.15
N VAL A 119 3.52 10.36 12.32
CA VAL A 119 4.98 10.21 12.43
C VAL A 119 5.44 8.82 11.93
N GLU A 120 4.62 7.79 12.08
CA GLU A 120 4.89 6.44 11.58
C GLU A 120 5.01 6.40 10.06
N GLN A 121 4.23 7.23 9.33
CA GLN A 121 4.37 7.35 7.87
C GLN A 121 5.72 7.92 7.48
N ILE A 122 6.21 8.96 8.19
CA ILE A 122 7.57 9.50 8.00
C ILE A 122 8.62 8.42 8.28
N GLN A 123 8.50 7.72 9.42
CA GLN A 123 9.48 6.70 9.81
C GLN A 123 9.55 5.55 8.80
N THR A 124 8.39 5.12 8.28
CA THR A 124 8.31 4.10 7.23
C THR A 124 9.00 4.56 5.95
N ALA A 125 8.73 5.80 5.50
CA ALA A 125 9.36 6.36 4.31
C ALA A 125 10.89 6.58 4.49
N LEU A 126 11.33 6.99 5.68
CA LEU A 126 12.76 7.07 6.01
C LEU A 126 13.41 5.68 6.00
N GLY A 127 12.71 4.64 6.45
CA GLY A 127 13.15 3.25 6.37
C GLY A 127 13.48 2.82 4.94
N VAL A 128 12.60 3.18 3.98
CA VAL A 128 12.84 2.96 2.54
C VAL A 128 14.14 3.62 2.09
N LEU A 129 14.37 4.88 2.47
CA LEU A 129 15.61 5.60 2.10
C LEU A 129 16.87 4.99 2.74
N VAL A 130 16.78 4.45 3.96
CA VAL A 130 17.87 3.72 4.62
C VAL A 130 18.17 2.41 3.90
N GLU A 131 17.14 1.64 3.55
CA GLU A 131 17.27 0.37 2.82
C GLU A 131 17.96 0.57 1.47
N HIS A 132 17.58 1.63 0.74
CA HIS A 132 18.22 2.04 -0.51
C HIS A 132 19.57 2.75 -0.34
N ARG A 133 20.06 2.92 0.89
CA ARG A 133 21.35 3.56 1.21
C ARG A 133 21.46 5.03 0.83
N TYR A 134 20.34 5.74 0.67
CA TYR A 134 20.35 7.19 0.47
C TYR A 134 20.67 7.96 1.75
N ILE A 135 20.27 7.43 2.90
CA ILE A 135 20.54 8.01 4.22
C ILE A 135 20.97 6.93 5.22
N ARG A 136 21.46 7.35 6.39
CA ARG A 136 21.80 6.45 7.51
C ARG A 136 21.41 7.09 8.84
N ALA A 137 21.10 6.29 9.85
CA ALA A 137 20.97 6.78 11.21
C ALA A 137 22.31 7.38 11.67
N ALA A 138 22.26 8.62 12.19
CA ALA A 138 23.43 9.21 12.83
C ALA A 138 23.75 8.46 14.13
N GLN A 139 25.03 8.25 14.41
CA GLN A 139 25.45 7.71 15.70
C GLN A 139 25.16 8.77 16.77
N PRO A 140 24.54 8.41 17.91
CA PRO A 140 24.28 9.38 18.96
C PRO A 140 25.59 10.04 19.42
N PRO A 141 25.60 11.35 19.70
CA PRO A 141 26.78 12.04 20.18
C PRO A 141 27.29 11.32 21.44
N GLN A 142 28.58 11.01 21.46
CA GLN A 142 29.24 10.47 22.65
C GLN A 142 28.98 11.44 23.80
N PRO A 143 28.52 10.97 24.98
CA PRO A 143 28.31 11.86 26.12
C PRO A 143 29.64 12.57 26.43
N PRO A 144 29.61 13.88 26.75
CA PRO A 144 30.84 14.61 27.04
C PRO A 144 31.60 13.93 28.18
N GLU A 145 32.90 13.69 27.98
CA GLU A 145 33.77 13.21 29.05
C GLU A 145 33.63 14.15 30.25
N ARG A 146 33.14 13.62 31.37
CA ARG A 146 32.95 14.40 32.60
C ARG A 146 34.31 14.63 33.25
N THR A 147 35.10 15.57 32.75
CA THR A 147 36.27 16.11 33.44
C THR A 147 35.82 17.14 34.48
N GLY A 148 35.42 16.66 35.66
CA GLY A 148 35.18 17.51 36.83
C GLY A 148 35.73 16.83 38.08
N PRO A 149 36.49 17.53 38.95
CA PRO A 149 37.10 16.93 40.13
C PRO A 149 36.02 16.46 41.10
N GLY A 150 36.07 15.18 41.46
CA GLY A 150 35.09 14.51 42.32
C GLY A 150 34.95 15.20 43.68
N ARG A 151 33.70 15.41 44.11
CA ARG A 151 33.37 16.00 45.41
C ARG A 151 33.78 15.03 46.52
N LYS A 152 34.56 15.49 47.50
CA LYS A 152 34.94 14.69 48.67
C LYS A 152 33.69 14.31 49.49
N PRO A 153 33.63 13.07 50.01
CA PRO A 153 32.52 12.62 50.83
C PRO A 153 32.49 13.38 52.15
N VAL A 154 31.27 13.67 52.61
CA VAL A 154 30.95 14.31 53.90
C VAL A 154 30.90 13.24 54.98
#